data_AF-A0A818G118-F1
#
_entry.id   AF-A0A818G118-F1
#
_cell.length_a   1.000
_cell.length_b   1.000
_cell.length_c   1.000
_cell.angle_alpha   90.00
_cell.angle_beta   90.00
_cell.angle_gamma   90.00
#
_symmetry.space_group_name_H-M   'P 1'
#
loop_
_entity.id
_entity.type
_entity.pdbx_description
1 polymer ?
#
loop_
_entity_poly.entity_id
_entity_poly.type
_entity_poly.pdbx_seq_one_letter_code
_entity_poly.pdbx_strand_id
1 'polypeptide(L)'
;MNSPAHAIYSSTFSLSLQGHEFQPQYGVQLIFNKATQSLLLCAATCSQNPSCRIFDYDSSSHRCGLFEADLTNGAIITMASQTSIVGSMILSASLYASMYNQSCSACQGNRYQTCSSNTNTCQCPGHSYWNGSMCPLQLFENATCSQIDACRSDLNLSCIINSYGEFTLCLIEQVLTNTIEIVYAVWNTTAGSTSNLASSGTGIGKYYPQQGPGNLFDRNTNTKYVSFGDCNNITAGSPTCAQNTGFYLTPQRGASLLVAFRFATAESYPQRDPLMITLEGSNSNSTELTRGSSWTLLYNGSCGISTNQIRLTYGSTQWLPKTPAWYSSYRFLVNLAMNNGISIPFIQYSEVELFGY
;
A
#
# COMPACT_ATOMS: atom_id res chain seq x y z
N MET A 1 -45.15 -29.99 3.11
CA MET A 1 -44.44 -28.86 2.49
C MET A 1 -43.03 -28.86 3.04
N ASN A 2 -42.06 -29.27 2.21
CA ASN A 2 -40.67 -29.37 2.61
C ASN A 2 -40.06 -27.98 2.65
N SER A 3 -39.79 -27.48 3.86
CA SER A 3 -38.91 -26.33 4.06
C SER A 3 -37.50 -26.74 3.63
N PRO A 4 -36.76 -25.94 2.84
CA PRO A 4 -35.38 -26.28 2.53
C PRO A 4 -34.58 -26.13 3.83
N ALA A 5 -34.23 -27.26 4.44
CA ALA A 5 -33.27 -27.32 5.51
C ALA A 5 -31.96 -26.70 5.01
N HIS A 6 -31.57 -25.59 5.64
CA HIS A 6 -30.27 -24.94 5.50
C HIS A 6 -29.16 -25.98 5.61
N ALA A 7 -28.56 -26.35 4.47
CA ALA A 7 -27.47 -27.29 4.44
C ALA A 7 -26.17 -26.65 4.98
N ILE A 8 -25.86 -27.00 6.24
CA ILE A 8 -24.57 -27.46 6.77
C ILE A 8 -23.39 -26.45 6.85
N TYR A 9 -23.49 -25.47 7.75
CA TYR A 9 -22.29 -24.94 8.44
C TYR A 9 -21.96 -25.83 9.66
N SER A 10 -21.41 -27.03 9.45
CA SER A 10 -20.92 -27.86 10.56
C SER A 10 -19.52 -27.39 10.96
N SER A 11 -19.39 -26.96 12.21
CA SER A 11 -18.09 -26.65 12.80
C SER A 11 -18.00 -27.24 14.20
N THR A 12 -16.78 -27.57 14.59
CA THR A 12 -16.47 -27.96 15.96
C THR A 12 -15.87 -26.77 16.67
N PHE A 13 -16.21 -26.62 17.95
CA PHE A 13 -15.65 -25.59 18.80
C PHE A 13 -15.32 -26.16 20.17
N SER A 14 -14.37 -25.55 20.83
CA SER A 14 -14.06 -25.78 22.24
C SER A 14 -14.67 -24.65 23.06
N LEU A 15 -15.03 -24.94 24.31
CA LEU A 15 -15.55 -23.95 25.25
C LEU A 15 -14.55 -23.79 26.41
N SER A 16 -14.36 -22.55 26.86
CA SER A 16 -13.68 -22.26 28.12
C SER A 16 -14.54 -22.66 29.31
N LEU A 17 -13.95 -22.59 30.51
CA LEU A 17 -14.74 -22.55 31.74
C LEU A 17 -15.57 -21.26 31.80
N GLN A 18 -16.60 -21.26 32.64
CA GLN A 18 -17.36 -20.06 32.96
C GLN A 18 -16.46 -19.00 33.63
N GLY A 19 -16.79 -17.74 33.40
CA GLY A 19 -16.12 -16.57 33.94
C GLY A 19 -14.90 -16.11 33.14
N HIS A 20 -14.84 -16.48 31.86
CA HIS A 20 -13.79 -16.06 30.94
C HIS A 20 -14.37 -15.10 29.90
N GLU A 21 -13.62 -14.06 29.55
CA GLU A 21 -13.94 -13.13 28.48
C GLU A 21 -12.81 -13.11 27.45
N PHE A 22 -13.15 -12.97 26.17
CA PHE A 22 -12.12 -12.82 25.13
C PHE A 22 -11.76 -11.35 24.93
N GLN A 23 -10.47 -11.05 25.00
CA GLN A 23 -9.91 -9.75 24.70
C GLN A 23 -9.08 -9.83 23.41
N PRO A 24 -9.55 -9.24 22.29
CA PRO A 24 -8.74 -9.16 21.08
C PRO A 24 -7.55 -8.22 21.31
N GLN A 25 -6.44 -8.48 20.61
CA GLN A 25 -5.28 -7.59 20.63
C GLN A 25 -5.56 -6.26 19.90
N TYR A 26 -6.37 -6.31 18.85
CA TYR A 26 -6.72 -5.17 18.00
C TYR A 26 -8.23 -4.96 17.94
N GLY A 27 -8.68 -3.71 18.07
CA GLY A 27 -10.12 -3.39 18.09
C GLY A 27 -10.88 -3.80 16.82
N VAL A 28 -10.20 -3.80 15.66
CA VAL A 28 -10.78 -4.20 14.35
C VAL A 28 -11.19 -5.68 14.28
N GLN A 29 -10.76 -6.49 15.24
CA GLN A 29 -11.08 -7.92 15.27
C GLN A 29 -12.47 -8.22 15.83
N LEU A 30 -13.13 -7.26 16.48
CA LEU A 30 -14.53 -7.41 16.87
C LEU A 30 -15.41 -7.28 15.62
N ILE A 31 -16.08 -8.37 15.24
CA ILE A 31 -17.00 -8.38 14.10
C ILE A 31 -18.28 -7.62 14.49
N PHE A 32 -18.91 -8.04 15.58
CA PHE A 32 -20.03 -7.32 16.20
C PHE A 32 -20.36 -7.87 17.59
N ASN A 33 -21.15 -7.09 18.34
CA ASN A 33 -21.90 -7.54 19.51
C ASN A 33 -23.37 -7.67 19.15
N LYS A 34 -23.98 -8.80 19.50
CA LYS A 34 -25.41 -9.06 19.28
C LYS A 34 -26.03 -9.65 20.53
N ALA A 35 -27.25 -9.21 20.85
CA ALA A 35 -28.04 -9.86 21.89
C ALA A 35 -28.53 -11.23 21.41
N THR A 36 -28.33 -12.28 22.20
CA THR A 36 -28.77 -13.64 21.90
C THR A 36 -29.20 -14.38 23.16
N GLN A 37 -30.22 -15.23 23.04
CA GLN A 37 -30.85 -15.88 24.19
C GLN A 37 -30.06 -17.09 24.72
N SER A 38 -29.10 -17.61 23.94
CA SER A 38 -28.32 -18.78 24.36
C SER A 38 -26.91 -18.81 23.77
N LEU A 39 -26.03 -19.51 24.49
CA LEU A 39 -24.68 -19.87 24.05
C LEU A 39 -24.70 -20.58 22.70
N LEU A 40 -25.62 -21.52 22.50
CA LEU A 40 -25.72 -22.29 21.26
C LEU A 40 -26.08 -21.40 20.06
N LEU A 41 -26.95 -20.40 20.26
CA LEU A 41 -27.28 -19.45 19.21
C LEU A 41 -26.12 -18.48 18.92
N CYS A 42 -25.33 -18.11 19.94
CA CYS A 42 -24.07 -17.37 19.74
C CYS A 42 -23.09 -18.19 18.87
N ALA A 43 -22.86 -19.45 19.24
CA ALA A 43 -22.00 -20.37 18.52
C ALA A 43 -22.48 -20.60 17.07
N ALA A 44 -23.79 -20.78 16.87
CA ALA A 44 -24.39 -20.92 15.54
C ALA A 44 -24.19 -19.67 14.68
N THR A 45 -24.33 -18.48 15.27
CA THR A 45 -24.08 -17.21 14.58
C THR A 45 -22.61 -17.09 14.17
N CYS A 46 -21.69 -17.48 15.04
CA CYS A 46 -20.27 -17.57 14.68
C CYS A 46 -20.05 -18.60 13.55
N SER A 47 -20.70 -19.76 13.61
CA SER A 47 -20.55 -20.83 12.58
C SER A 47 -20.96 -20.38 11.19
N GLN A 48 -22.00 -19.55 11.11
CA GLN A 48 -22.52 -18.99 9.87
C GLN A 48 -21.70 -17.81 9.35
N ASN A 49 -20.75 -17.29 10.13
CA ASN A 49 -19.85 -16.22 9.72
C ASN A 49 -18.45 -16.80 9.42
N PRO A 50 -18.02 -16.83 8.13
CA PRO A 50 -16.72 -17.35 7.72
C PRO A 50 -15.51 -16.68 8.39
N SER A 51 -15.63 -15.41 8.78
CA SER A 51 -14.56 -14.64 9.45
C SER A 51 -14.50 -14.90 10.96
N CYS A 52 -15.61 -15.34 11.57
CA CYS A 52 -15.62 -15.61 13.01
C CYS A 52 -14.73 -16.81 13.36
N ARG A 53 -13.90 -16.65 14.39
CA ARG A 53 -12.98 -17.68 14.90
C ARG A 53 -13.13 -17.89 16.40
N ILE A 54 -13.45 -16.82 17.12
CA ILE A 54 -13.79 -16.85 18.55
C ILE A 54 -15.16 -16.19 18.76
N PHE A 55 -15.94 -16.72 19.71
CA PHE A 55 -17.13 -16.05 20.21
C PHE A 55 -17.09 -15.97 21.74
N ASP A 56 -17.74 -14.96 22.29
CA ASP A 56 -17.89 -14.71 23.72
C ASP A 56 -19.36 -14.57 24.03
N TYR A 57 -19.89 -15.39 24.93
CA TYR A 57 -21.29 -15.30 25.34
C TYR A 57 -21.39 -15.07 26.83
N ASP A 58 -22.07 -14.00 27.22
CA ASP A 58 -22.43 -13.69 28.60
C ASP A 58 -23.91 -14.02 28.84
N SER A 59 -24.18 -14.98 29.72
CA SER A 59 -25.54 -15.40 30.03
C SER A 59 -26.36 -14.39 30.83
N SER A 60 -25.71 -13.44 31.52
CA SER A 60 -26.40 -12.42 32.34
C SER A 60 -26.92 -11.26 31.50
N SER A 61 -26.09 -10.77 30.58
CA SER A 61 -26.41 -9.65 29.70
C SER A 61 -26.99 -10.10 28.35
N HIS A 62 -27.02 -11.41 28.09
CA HIS A 62 -27.36 -12.00 26.80
C HIS A 62 -26.48 -11.48 25.65
N ARG A 63 -25.28 -10.97 25.96
CA ARG A 63 -24.35 -10.44 24.96
C ARG A 63 -23.61 -11.60 24.28
N CYS A 64 -23.56 -11.56 22.95
CA CYS A 64 -22.69 -12.40 22.13
C CYS A 64 -21.74 -11.53 21.31
N GLY A 65 -20.45 -11.59 21.65
CA GLY A 65 -19.37 -11.00 20.86
C GLY A 65 -18.82 -12.02 19.88
N LEU A 66 -18.67 -11.64 18.62
CA LEU A 66 -18.01 -12.46 17.60
C LEU A 66 -16.69 -11.81 17.18
N PHE A 67 -15.63 -12.60 17.10
CA PHE A 67 -14.29 -12.10 16.84
C PHE A 67 -13.64 -12.81 15.67
N GLU A 68 -13.03 -12.01 14.81
CA GLU A 68 -12.06 -12.39 13.79
C GLU A 68 -10.66 -12.40 14.43
N ALA A 69 -10.50 -13.29 15.41
CA ALA A 69 -9.28 -13.44 16.19
C ALA A 69 -9.12 -14.88 16.66
N ASP A 70 -7.89 -15.25 16.98
CA ASP A 70 -7.57 -16.49 17.66
C ASP A 70 -6.65 -16.20 18.86
N LEU A 71 -6.13 -17.26 19.48
CA LEU A 71 -5.26 -17.14 20.67
C LEU A 71 -3.84 -16.63 20.34
N THR A 72 -3.51 -16.44 19.06
CA THR A 72 -2.23 -15.84 18.65
C THR A 72 -2.29 -14.32 18.64
N ASN A 73 -3.49 -13.74 18.49
CA ASN A 73 -3.73 -12.29 18.37
C ASN A 73 -4.85 -11.82 19.32
N GLY A 74 -4.96 -12.48 20.46
CA GLY A 74 -5.88 -12.16 21.54
C GLY A 74 -5.64 -13.05 22.75
N ALA A 75 -6.33 -12.76 23.85
CA ALA A 75 -6.18 -13.50 25.09
C ALA A 75 -7.54 -13.79 25.72
N ILE A 76 -7.63 -14.94 26.39
CA ILE A 76 -8.75 -15.23 27.27
C ILE A 76 -8.40 -14.67 28.65
N ILE A 77 -9.19 -13.71 29.11
CA ILE A 77 -9.03 -13.10 30.43
C ILE A 77 -9.85 -13.91 31.43
N THR A 78 -9.15 -14.56 32.36
CA THR A 78 -9.76 -15.36 33.42
C THR A 78 -10.39 -14.45 34.48
N MET A 79 -11.57 -14.81 34.99
CA MET A 79 -12.30 -14.07 36.04
C MET A 79 -12.73 -12.64 35.65
N ALA A 80 -12.81 -12.35 34.35
CA ALA A 80 -13.32 -11.06 33.86
C ALA A 80 -14.84 -10.90 34.06
N SER A 81 -15.56 -12.01 34.16
CA SER A 81 -17.01 -12.08 34.33
C SER A 81 -17.37 -13.27 35.22
N GLN A 82 -18.58 -13.31 35.76
CA GLN A 82 -19.09 -14.51 36.46
C GLN A 82 -19.92 -15.42 35.52
N THR A 83 -20.28 -14.94 34.33
CA THR A 83 -21.30 -15.55 33.48
C THR A 83 -20.88 -15.70 32.02
N SER A 84 -19.69 -15.21 31.66
CA SER A 84 -19.16 -15.32 30.29
C SER A 84 -18.50 -16.67 30.02
N ILE A 85 -18.67 -17.17 28.81
CA ILE A 85 -18.00 -18.36 28.26
C ILE A 85 -17.43 -17.99 26.89
N VAL A 86 -16.17 -18.31 26.67
CA VAL A 86 -15.50 -18.14 25.37
C VAL A 86 -15.54 -19.45 24.61
N GLY A 87 -15.91 -19.38 23.33
CA GLY A 87 -15.83 -20.50 22.40
C GLY A 87 -14.83 -20.25 21.28
N SER A 88 -13.99 -21.24 20.99
CA SER A 88 -12.98 -21.17 19.91
C SER A 88 -13.26 -22.22 18.85
N MET A 89 -13.39 -21.77 17.61
CA MET A 89 -13.63 -22.64 16.46
C MET A 89 -12.39 -23.47 16.16
N ILE A 90 -12.57 -24.77 16.00
CA ILE A 90 -11.49 -25.71 15.70
C ILE A 90 -11.29 -25.74 14.19
N LEU A 91 -10.10 -25.33 13.75
CA LEU A 91 -9.68 -25.37 12.35
C LEU A 91 -8.65 -26.47 12.17
N SER A 92 -8.75 -27.23 11.09
CA SER A 92 -7.75 -28.24 10.72
C SER A 92 -7.50 -28.23 9.23
N ALA A 93 -6.28 -28.52 8.80
CA ALA A 93 -5.89 -28.46 7.38
C ALA A 93 -6.76 -29.37 6.49
N SER A 94 -7.21 -30.52 7.02
CA SER A 94 -8.12 -31.44 6.32
C SER A 94 -9.47 -30.81 5.95
N LEU A 95 -9.91 -29.79 6.68
CA LEU A 95 -11.15 -29.06 6.39
C LEU A 95 -10.98 -28.05 5.25
N TYR A 96 -9.76 -27.76 4.81
CA TYR A 96 -9.48 -26.77 3.76
C TYR A 96 -8.87 -27.40 2.50
N ALA A 97 -7.86 -28.24 2.66
CA ALA A 97 -7.01 -28.71 1.54
C ALA A 97 -7.79 -29.41 0.41
N SER A 98 -8.90 -30.08 0.73
CA SER A 98 -9.73 -30.76 -0.27
C SER A 98 -10.61 -29.83 -1.11
N MET A 99 -10.83 -28.59 -0.67
CA MET A 99 -11.74 -27.64 -1.34
C MET A 99 -11.01 -26.45 -1.97
N TYR A 100 -9.80 -26.14 -1.53
CA TYR A 100 -9.09 -24.95 -2.04
C TYR A 100 -8.89 -25.04 -3.55
N ASN A 101 -9.23 -23.97 -4.24
CA ASN A 101 -9.19 -23.84 -5.69
C ASN A 101 -10.12 -24.81 -6.46
N GLN A 102 -11.05 -25.49 -5.79
CA GLN A 102 -12.12 -26.26 -6.45
C GLN A 102 -13.18 -25.31 -7.03
N SER A 103 -14.13 -25.86 -7.80
CA SER A 103 -15.28 -25.10 -8.30
C SER A 103 -16.12 -24.54 -7.15
N CYS A 104 -16.76 -23.38 -7.35
CA CYS A 104 -17.56 -22.73 -6.30
C CYS A 104 -18.67 -23.61 -5.68
N SER A 105 -19.16 -24.63 -6.40
CA SER A 105 -20.08 -25.63 -5.86
C SER A 105 -19.51 -26.45 -4.69
N ALA A 106 -18.18 -26.60 -4.60
CA ALA A 106 -17.50 -27.39 -3.58
C ALA A 106 -17.47 -26.72 -2.19
N CYS A 107 -17.49 -25.38 -2.15
CA CYS A 107 -17.50 -24.60 -0.91
C CYS A 107 -18.87 -23.94 -0.64
N GLN A 108 -19.91 -24.30 -1.39
CA GLN A 108 -21.25 -23.77 -1.14
C GLN A 108 -21.74 -24.21 0.25
N GLY A 109 -22.07 -23.23 1.11
CA GLY A 109 -22.50 -23.50 2.49
C GLY A 109 -21.37 -23.85 3.46
N ASN A 110 -20.10 -23.70 3.05
CA ASN A 110 -18.94 -23.93 3.91
C ASN A 110 -18.44 -22.61 4.53
N ARG A 111 -17.94 -22.65 5.78
CA ARG A 111 -17.34 -21.49 6.45
C ARG A 111 -15.83 -21.31 6.23
N TYR A 112 -15.14 -22.40 5.88
CA TYR A 112 -13.69 -22.44 5.77
C TYR A 112 -13.22 -21.76 4.47
N GLN A 113 -14.06 -21.74 3.43
CA GLN A 113 -13.74 -21.14 2.12
C GLN A 113 -14.97 -20.49 1.51
N THR A 114 -14.74 -19.48 0.67
CA THR A 114 -15.78 -18.73 -0.04
C THR A 114 -15.52 -18.75 -1.54
N CYS A 115 -16.57 -18.75 -2.34
CA CYS A 115 -16.45 -18.61 -3.79
C CYS A 115 -15.93 -17.20 -4.15
N SER A 116 -14.79 -17.14 -4.84
CA SER A 116 -14.27 -15.89 -5.40
C SER A 116 -14.93 -15.61 -6.75
N SER A 117 -15.53 -14.43 -6.89
CA SER A 117 -16.11 -13.97 -8.17
C SER A 117 -15.07 -13.78 -9.26
N ASN A 118 -13.81 -13.51 -8.88
CA ASN A 118 -12.73 -13.21 -9.82
C ASN A 118 -12.16 -14.47 -10.46
N THR A 119 -12.00 -15.53 -9.68
CA THR A 119 -11.41 -16.79 -10.14
C THR A 119 -12.44 -17.88 -10.42
N ASN A 120 -13.69 -17.68 -9.96
CA ASN A 120 -14.75 -18.69 -9.97
C ASN A 120 -14.34 -20.01 -9.28
N THR A 121 -13.52 -19.90 -8.24
CA THR A 121 -13.04 -21.03 -7.44
C THR A 121 -13.18 -20.74 -5.95
N CYS A 122 -13.13 -21.79 -5.13
CA CYS A 122 -13.13 -21.69 -3.68
C CYS A 122 -11.80 -21.11 -3.19
N GLN A 123 -11.88 -20.00 -2.48
CA GLN A 123 -10.74 -19.24 -1.97
C GLN A 123 -10.89 -19.01 -0.47
N CYS A 124 -9.82 -18.51 0.14
CA CYS A 124 -9.86 -18.14 1.55
C CYS A 124 -10.90 -17.02 1.80
N PRO A 125 -11.65 -17.08 2.92
CA PRO A 125 -12.57 -16.01 3.32
C PRO A 125 -11.85 -14.67 3.49
N GLY A 126 -12.63 -13.59 3.58
CA GLY A 126 -12.09 -12.25 3.86
C GLY A 126 -11.17 -12.22 5.08
N HIS A 127 -10.11 -11.42 5.00
CA HIS A 127 -9.07 -11.27 6.03
C HIS A 127 -8.36 -12.57 6.42
N SER A 128 -8.31 -13.54 5.50
CA SER A 128 -7.52 -14.75 5.62
C SER A 128 -6.78 -15.01 4.31
N TYR A 129 -5.75 -15.84 4.35
CA TYR A 129 -4.87 -16.08 3.20
C TYR A 129 -4.54 -17.57 3.09
N TRP A 130 -4.18 -18.07 1.91
CA TRP A 130 -3.85 -19.49 1.75
C TRP A 130 -2.40 -19.78 2.10
N ASN A 131 -2.11 -20.48 3.19
CA ASN A 131 -0.73 -20.79 3.60
C ASN A 131 -0.15 -22.09 2.99
N GLY A 132 -0.82 -22.67 1.99
CA GLY A 132 -0.48 -24.00 1.44
C GLY A 132 -1.25 -25.16 2.06
N SER A 133 -1.91 -24.96 3.21
CA SER A 133 -2.65 -26.02 3.92
C SER A 133 -4.04 -25.61 4.43
N MET A 134 -4.19 -24.36 4.87
CA MET A 134 -5.44 -23.79 5.38
C MET A 134 -5.47 -22.28 5.16
N CYS A 135 -6.58 -21.66 5.57
CA CYS A 135 -6.74 -20.20 5.56
C CYS A 135 -6.63 -19.60 6.98
N PRO A 136 -5.42 -19.40 7.52
CA PRO A 136 -5.22 -18.61 8.73
C PRO A 136 -5.64 -17.15 8.52
N LEU A 137 -5.89 -16.45 9.63
CA LEU A 137 -6.14 -15.01 9.60
C LEU A 137 -4.93 -14.26 9.04
N GLN A 138 -5.19 -13.20 8.29
CA GLN A 138 -4.17 -12.26 7.86
C GLN A 138 -3.51 -11.58 9.05
N LEU A 139 -2.23 -11.30 8.85
CA LEU A 139 -1.29 -10.85 9.85
C LEU A 139 -1.33 -9.34 10.02
N PHE A 140 -1.10 -8.90 11.26
CA PHE A 140 -1.05 -7.50 11.66
C PHE A 140 0.35 -6.92 11.52
N GLU A 141 0.48 -5.62 11.77
CA GLU A 141 1.74 -4.88 11.65
C GLU A 141 2.85 -5.54 12.48
N ASN A 142 4.05 -5.61 11.92
CA ASN A 142 5.26 -6.22 12.49
C ASN A 142 5.21 -7.74 12.68
N ALA A 143 4.15 -8.43 12.25
CA ALA A 143 4.14 -9.89 12.21
C ALA A 143 5.02 -10.41 11.07
N THR A 144 5.72 -11.53 11.30
CA THR A 144 6.51 -12.20 10.26
C THR A 144 5.59 -12.85 9.23
N CYS A 145 5.81 -12.54 7.96
CA CYS A 145 4.99 -13.01 6.86
C CYS A 145 5.84 -13.81 5.85
N SER A 146 5.22 -14.77 5.17
CA SER A 146 5.91 -15.69 4.25
C SER A 146 5.40 -15.62 2.81
N GLN A 147 4.46 -14.72 2.53
CA GLN A 147 3.86 -14.53 1.21
C GLN A 147 3.11 -13.20 1.10
N ILE A 148 2.85 -12.79 -0.13
CA ILE A 148 2.41 -11.43 -0.47
C ILE A 148 1.04 -11.05 0.08
N ASP A 149 0.12 -12.01 0.19
CA ASP A 149 -1.26 -11.84 0.64
C ASP A 149 -1.44 -12.15 2.13
N ALA A 150 -0.36 -12.42 2.86
CA ALA A 150 -0.41 -12.80 4.27
C ALA A 150 -0.84 -11.66 5.21
N CYS A 151 -0.68 -10.41 4.81
CA CYS A 151 -0.92 -9.24 5.66
C CYS A 151 -2.33 -8.65 5.47
N ARG A 152 -2.84 -7.94 6.49
CA ARG A 152 -4.15 -7.27 6.47
C ARG A 152 -4.17 -6.10 5.47
N SER A 153 -4.60 -6.38 4.24
CA SER A 153 -4.67 -5.39 3.17
C SER A 153 -5.69 -4.27 3.45
N ASP A 154 -6.73 -4.54 4.23
CA ASP A 154 -7.72 -3.55 4.68
C ASP A 154 -7.11 -2.50 5.64
N LEU A 155 -5.94 -2.80 6.22
CA LEU A 155 -5.14 -1.90 7.06
C LEU A 155 -3.94 -1.30 6.30
N ASN A 156 -3.93 -1.40 4.97
CA ASN A 156 -2.80 -1.01 4.10
C ASN A 156 -1.48 -1.71 4.47
N LEU A 157 -1.54 -2.93 5.01
CA LEU A 157 -0.35 -3.73 5.28
C LEU A 157 0.00 -4.60 4.08
N SER A 158 1.28 -4.63 3.74
CA SER A 158 1.82 -5.59 2.77
C SER A 158 2.98 -6.37 3.35
N CYS A 159 3.17 -7.59 2.85
CA CYS A 159 4.30 -8.41 3.24
C CYS A 159 5.55 -7.97 2.48
N ILE A 160 6.53 -7.43 3.19
CA ILE A 160 7.71 -6.83 2.58
C ILE A 160 8.73 -7.89 2.20
N ILE A 161 9.36 -7.68 1.05
CA ILE A 161 10.41 -8.55 0.53
C ILE A 161 11.77 -7.88 0.85
N ASN A 162 12.73 -8.64 1.38
CA ASN A 162 14.08 -8.17 1.62
C ASN A 162 14.94 -8.21 0.34
N SER A 163 16.18 -7.71 0.42
CA SER A 163 17.12 -7.70 -0.72
C SER A 163 17.45 -9.08 -1.31
N TYR A 164 17.14 -10.17 -0.60
CA TYR A 164 17.33 -11.56 -1.05
C TYR A 164 16.10 -12.16 -1.71
N GLY A 165 15.00 -11.40 -1.82
CA GLY A 165 13.75 -11.90 -2.38
C GLY A 165 12.88 -12.67 -1.38
N GLU A 166 13.19 -12.60 -0.08
CA GLU A 166 12.45 -13.29 0.97
C GLU A 166 11.43 -12.38 1.64
N PHE A 167 10.27 -12.93 1.96
CA PHE A 167 9.24 -12.25 2.74
C PHE A 167 9.68 -12.07 4.20
N THR A 168 9.35 -10.92 4.79
CA THR A 168 9.85 -10.54 6.11
C THR A 168 8.73 -10.15 7.06
N LEU A 169 8.23 -8.92 6.99
CA LEU A 169 7.28 -8.37 7.94
C LEU A 169 6.07 -7.77 7.22
N CYS A 170 4.94 -7.74 7.90
CA CYS A 170 3.80 -6.91 7.52
C CYS A 170 4.06 -5.47 7.93
N LEU A 171 4.30 -4.58 6.97
CA LEU A 171 4.49 -3.15 7.23
C LEU A 171 3.38 -2.35 6.54
N ILE A 172 3.07 -1.19 7.11
CA ILE A 172 2.11 -0.24 6.56
C ILE A 172 2.76 0.60 5.47
N GLU A 173 2.08 0.74 4.33
CA GLU A 173 2.53 1.64 3.28
C GLU A 173 2.31 3.09 3.72
N GLN A 174 3.35 3.91 3.61
CA GLN A 174 3.37 5.30 4.06
C GLN A 174 3.86 6.24 2.96
N VAL A 175 3.51 7.52 3.08
CA VAL A 175 4.18 8.59 2.31
C VAL A 175 5.60 8.77 2.87
N LEU A 176 6.60 8.65 2.01
CA LEU A 176 8.03 8.65 2.37
C LEU A 176 8.62 10.05 2.57
N THR A 177 7.87 11.10 2.23
CA THR A 177 8.32 12.49 2.28
C THR A 177 7.40 13.35 3.16
N ASN A 178 7.97 14.42 3.70
CA ASN A 178 7.24 15.43 4.47
C ASN A 178 7.40 16.83 3.86
N THR A 179 6.87 17.87 4.52
CA THR A 179 6.89 19.25 3.99
C THR A 179 8.21 20.00 4.22
N ILE A 180 9.23 19.33 4.77
CA ILE A 180 10.54 19.92 5.08
C ILE A 180 11.68 19.23 4.31
N GLU A 181 11.36 18.48 3.25
CA GLU A 181 12.38 17.85 2.42
C GLU A 181 13.33 18.87 1.79
N ILE A 182 14.61 18.54 1.79
CA ILE A 182 15.62 19.30 1.04
C ILE A 182 15.78 18.64 -0.32
N VAL A 183 15.34 19.35 -1.35
CA VAL A 183 15.27 18.85 -2.72
C VAL A 183 16.23 19.64 -3.61
N TYR A 184 17.02 18.91 -4.41
CA TYR A 184 18.00 19.49 -5.31
C TYR A 184 17.54 19.34 -6.75
N ALA A 185 17.29 20.45 -7.41
CA ALA A 185 17.00 20.49 -8.83
C ALA A 185 18.24 20.11 -9.65
N VAL A 186 18.06 19.30 -10.70
CA VAL A 186 19.14 18.88 -11.61
C VAL A 186 18.76 19.08 -13.07
N TRP A 187 19.77 19.19 -13.91
CA TRP A 187 19.63 19.35 -15.35
C TRP A 187 20.81 18.74 -16.13
N ASN A 188 20.64 18.64 -17.45
CA ASN A 188 21.58 18.07 -18.41
C ASN A 188 22.06 16.67 -17.97
N THR A 189 21.11 15.79 -17.67
CA THR A 189 21.39 14.42 -17.23
C THR A 189 20.33 13.44 -17.70
N THR A 190 20.75 12.21 -17.90
CA THR A 190 19.89 11.04 -18.11
C THR A 190 20.19 9.98 -17.05
N ALA A 191 19.40 8.91 -17.00
CA ALA A 191 19.65 7.79 -16.10
C ALA A 191 21.09 7.24 -16.28
N GLY A 192 21.76 6.95 -15.18
CA GLY A 192 23.15 6.50 -15.10
C GLY A 192 24.20 7.57 -15.37
N SER A 193 23.81 8.79 -15.74
CA SER A 193 24.73 9.89 -16.07
C SER A 193 24.92 10.88 -14.92
N THR A 194 26.06 11.57 -14.92
CA THR A 194 26.38 12.66 -14.00
C THR A 194 25.45 13.84 -14.25
N SER A 195 24.93 14.43 -13.18
CA SER A 195 24.01 15.55 -13.23
C SER A 195 24.68 16.86 -12.83
N ASN A 196 24.21 17.96 -13.45
CA ASN A 196 24.53 19.30 -13.02
C ASN A 196 23.43 19.80 -12.08
N LEU A 197 23.83 20.50 -11.00
CA LEU A 197 22.86 21.19 -10.15
C LEU A 197 22.26 22.37 -10.91
N ALA A 198 20.93 22.47 -10.85
CA ALA A 198 20.24 23.65 -11.31
C ALA A 198 20.28 24.73 -10.22
N SER A 199 20.20 25.99 -10.62
CA SER A 199 20.24 27.13 -9.70
C SER A 199 19.05 28.06 -9.90
N SER A 200 18.75 28.86 -8.88
CA SER A 200 17.66 29.83 -8.95
C SER A 200 17.90 30.86 -10.06
N GLY A 201 16.88 31.10 -10.90
CA GLY A 201 16.93 32.11 -11.96
C GLY A 201 16.06 31.76 -13.17
N THR A 202 16.38 32.35 -14.31
CA THR A 202 15.72 32.06 -15.60
C THR A 202 16.77 31.68 -16.63
N GLY A 203 16.47 30.69 -17.47
CA GLY A 203 17.34 30.25 -18.56
C GLY A 203 18.03 28.90 -18.29
N ILE A 204 19.09 28.62 -19.04
CA ILE A 204 19.73 27.29 -19.05
C ILE A 204 20.19 26.88 -17.65
N GLY A 205 19.81 25.67 -17.24
CA GLY A 205 20.19 25.09 -15.96
C GLY A 205 19.60 25.81 -14.76
N LYS A 206 18.45 26.49 -14.94
CA LYS A 206 17.76 27.22 -13.88
C LYS A 206 16.39 26.64 -13.56
N TYR A 207 15.96 26.92 -12.33
CA TYR A 207 14.56 26.84 -11.91
C TYR A 207 14.07 28.22 -11.51
N TYR A 208 12.77 28.48 -11.69
CA TYR A 208 12.20 29.79 -11.41
C TYR A 208 12.26 30.09 -9.89
N PRO A 209 12.75 31.27 -9.43
CA PRO A 209 13.08 31.50 -8.02
C PRO A 209 11.96 31.25 -7.00
N GLN A 210 10.70 31.48 -7.36
CA GLN A 210 9.53 31.26 -6.48
C GLN A 210 8.79 29.94 -6.77
N GLN A 211 9.27 29.18 -7.76
CA GLN A 211 8.72 27.90 -8.21
C GLN A 211 9.84 26.86 -8.22
N GLY A 212 10.60 26.85 -7.13
CA GLY A 212 11.77 26.01 -6.94
C GLY A 212 11.41 24.60 -6.47
N PRO A 213 12.41 23.72 -6.32
CA PRO A 213 12.20 22.31 -6.00
C PRO A 213 11.56 22.07 -4.63
N GLY A 214 11.56 23.06 -3.73
CA GLY A 214 10.84 22.97 -2.45
C GLY A 214 9.32 22.85 -2.59
N ASN A 215 8.76 23.25 -3.74
CA ASN A 215 7.32 23.11 -4.01
C ASN A 215 6.93 21.69 -4.44
N LEU A 216 7.86 20.72 -4.48
CA LEU A 216 7.57 19.35 -4.93
C LEU A 216 7.00 18.43 -3.85
N PHE A 217 7.15 18.81 -2.58
CA PHE A 217 6.71 18.02 -1.43
C PHE A 217 6.05 18.92 -0.37
N ASP A 218 5.50 20.06 -0.77
CA ASP A 218 4.89 21.02 0.15
C ASP A 218 3.43 20.68 0.51
N ARG A 219 2.90 19.58 -0.04
CA ARG A 219 1.52 19.09 0.11
C ARG A 219 0.49 20.08 -0.41
N ASN A 220 0.85 20.91 -1.37
CA ASN A 220 -0.02 21.92 -1.94
C ASN A 220 0.03 21.89 -3.47
N THR A 221 -0.98 21.28 -4.10
CA THR A 221 -1.04 21.23 -5.56
C THR A 221 -1.17 22.60 -6.24
N ASN A 222 -1.43 23.68 -5.49
CA ASN A 222 -1.50 25.07 -5.99
C ASN A 222 -0.15 25.76 -6.14
N THR A 223 0.93 25.20 -5.60
CA THR A 223 2.29 25.63 -5.92
C THR A 223 2.84 24.77 -7.06
N LYS A 224 3.99 25.17 -7.61
CA LYS A 224 4.64 24.37 -8.66
C LYS A 224 6.13 24.49 -8.66
N TYR A 225 6.77 23.45 -9.16
CA TYR A 225 8.14 23.48 -9.62
C TYR A 225 8.19 23.83 -11.11
N VAL A 226 9.13 24.69 -11.50
CA VAL A 226 9.41 25.05 -12.90
C VAL A 226 10.90 24.89 -13.17
N SER A 227 11.23 24.07 -14.17
CA SER A 227 12.60 23.89 -14.65
C SER A 227 12.73 24.29 -16.12
N PHE A 228 13.71 25.13 -16.41
CA PHE A 228 14.00 25.61 -17.74
C PHE A 228 14.86 24.64 -18.56
N GLY A 229 15.52 23.66 -17.94
CA GLY A 229 16.40 22.73 -18.64
C GLY A 229 17.41 23.46 -19.53
N ASP A 230 17.40 23.15 -20.82
CA ASP A 230 18.29 23.76 -21.82
C ASP A 230 17.66 24.98 -22.54
N CYS A 231 16.54 25.53 -22.06
CA CYS A 231 15.97 26.75 -22.65
C CYS A 231 16.71 28.01 -22.21
N ASN A 232 16.96 28.92 -23.15
CA ASN A 232 17.66 30.17 -22.88
C ASN A 232 16.85 31.20 -22.05
N ASN A 233 15.53 31.31 -22.24
CA ASN A 233 14.67 32.22 -21.45
C ASN A 233 13.18 31.83 -21.54
N ILE A 234 12.32 32.51 -20.76
CA ILE A 234 10.86 32.26 -20.66
C ILE A 234 10.12 32.38 -22.01
N THR A 235 10.68 33.08 -22.99
CA THR A 235 10.03 33.39 -24.28
C THR A 235 10.52 32.54 -25.45
N ALA A 236 11.66 31.86 -25.32
CA ALA A 236 12.26 31.03 -26.37
C ALA A 236 12.19 29.55 -25.97
N GLY A 237 11.07 28.91 -26.32
CA GLY A 237 10.86 27.48 -26.07
C GLY A 237 11.53 26.57 -27.11
N SER A 238 11.70 25.31 -26.73
CA SER A 238 12.18 24.23 -27.60
C SER A 238 11.36 22.97 -27.33
N PRO A 239 11.20 22.05 -28.30
CA PRO A 239 10.57 20.75 -28.06
C PRO A 239 11.31 19.90 -27.01
N THR A 240 12.61 20.15 -26.80
CA THR A 240 13.48 19.38 -25.89
C THR A 240 13.68 20.02 -24.53
N CYS A 241 13.16 21.23 -24.31
CA CYS A 241 13.35 22.04 -23.10
C CYS A 241 13.02 21.34 -21.77
N ALA A 242 12.08 20.40 -21.81
CA ALA A 242 11.65 19.64 -20.63
C ALA A 242 12.48 18.39 -20.35
N GLN A 243 13.29 17.94 -21.32
CA GLN A 243 14.05 16.71 -21.22
C GLN A 243 15.30 16.92 -20.38
N ASN A 244 15.80 15.83 -19.79
CA ASN A 244 17.05 15.79 -19.05
C ASN A 244 17.09 16.72 -17.84
N THR A 245 15.93 17.05 -17.29
CA THR A 245 15.76 17.83 -16.05
C THR A 245 15.18 16.96 -14.96
N GLY A 246 15.21 17.41 -13.72
CA GLY A 246 14.57 16.68 -12.64
C GLY A 246 14.99 17.18 -11.29
N PHE A 247 15.00 16.26 -10.33
CA PHE A 247 15.44 16.51 -8.98
C PHE A 247 15.99 15.24 -8.33
N TYR A 248 16.74 15.41 -7.25
CA TYR A 248 16.99 14.35 -6.29
C TYR A 248 16.76 14.84 -4.88
N LEU A 249 16.55 13.90 -3.97
CA LEU A 249 16.45 14.15 -2.54
C LEU A 249 16.98 12.96 -1.74
N THR A 250 17.32 13.24 -0.49
CA THR A 250 17.51 12.23 0.56
C THR A 250 16.36 12.43 1.53
N PRO A 251 15.33 11.55 1.54
CA PRO A 251 14.19 11.72 2.42
C PRO A 251 14.60 11.86 3.88
N GLN A 252 14.02 12.81 4.61
CA GLN A 252 14.35 13.05 6.03
C GLN A 252 14.11 11.84 6.93
N ARG A 253 13.21 10.93 6.54
CA ARG A 253 12.95 9.67 7.26
C ARG A 253 14.10 8.67 7.20
N GLY A 254 15.10 8.91 6.36
CA GLY A 254 16.20 7.99 6.10
C GLY A 254 15.87 6.98 5.00
N ALA A 255 16.64 5.89 4.96
CA ALA A 255 16.51 4.86 3.95
C ALA A 255 15.12 4.22 3.95
N SER A 256 14.57 4.03 2.76
CA SER A 256 13.22 3.53 2.57
C SER A 256 13.13 2.55 1.41
N LEU A 257 12.06 1.76 1.41
CA LEU A 257 11.68 0.95 0.27
C LEU A 257 10.59 1.66 -0.53
N LEU A 258 10.96 2.36 -1.59
CA LEU A 258 10.02 3.00 -2.51
C LEU A 258 9.31 1.94 -3.37
N VAL A 259 7.97 1.93 -3.33
CA VAL A 259 7.15 0.97 -4.10
C VAL A 259 6.26 1.64 -5.12
N ALA A 260 5.89 2.90 -4.89
CA ALA A 260 5.08 3.65 -5.82
C ALA A 260 5.37 5.16 -5.72
N PHE A 261 5.00 5.88 -6.78
CA PHE A 261 5.01 7.33 -6.77
C PHE A 261 3.84 7.88 -7.59
N ARG A 262 3.52 9.16 -7.42
CA ARG A 262 2.63 9.89 -8.32
C ARG A 262 3.00 11.36 -8.42
N PHE A 263 2.73 11.97 -9.56
CA PHE A 263 2.92 13.40 -9.81
C PHE A 263 1.57 14.11 -9.82
N ALA A 264 1.55 15.38 -9.44
CA ALA A 264 0.41 16.27 -9.63
C ALA A 264 0.68 17.32 -10.72
N THR A 265 -0.39 17.69 -11.41
CA THR A 265 -0.35 18.73 -12.44
C THR A 265 -0.34 20.12 -11.80
N ALA A 266 0.41 21.06 -12.39
CA ALA A 266 0.34 22.48 -12.03
C ALA A 266 -0.99 23.12 -12.50
N GLU A 267 -1.14 24.43 -12.41
CA GLU A 267 -2.32 25.19 -12.90
C GLU A 267 -2.31 25.52 -14.40
N SER A 268 -1.16 25.40 -15.09
CA SER A 268 -0.95 26.00 -16.42
C SER A 268 -1.19 25.02 -17.59
N TYR A 269 -0.43 25.13 -18.70
CA TYR A 269 -0.68 24.36 -19.94
C TYR A 269 -0.24 22.89 -19.84
N PRO A 270 -1.08 21.91 -20.26
CA PRO A 270 -0.76 20.48 -20.23
C PRO A 270 0.55 20.10 -20.94
N GLN A 271 0.89 20.80 -22.01
CA GLN A 271 2.10 20.55 -22.80
C GLN A 271 3.39 20.67 -21.98
N ARG A 272 3.35 21.37 -20.84
CA ARG A 272 4.51 21.58 -19.96
C ARG A 272 4.59 20.55 -18.84
N ASP A 273 3.65 19.62 -18.74
CA ASP A 273 3.67 18.59 -17.72
C ASP A 273 4.53 17.40 -18.21
N PRO A 274 5.17 16.65 -17.28
CA PRO A 274 5.97 15.50 -17.66
C PRO A 274 5.07 14.41 -18.23
N LEU A 275 5.62 13.59 -19.13
CA LEU A 275 4.97 12.40 -19.67
C LEU A 275 5.73 11.15 -19.24
N MET A 276 7.04 11.12 -19.47
CA MET A 276 7.91 9.99 -19.12
C MET A 276 9.01 10.43 -18.18
N ILE A 277 9.31 9.58 -17.19
CA ILE A 277 10.40 9.78 -16.24
C ILE A 277 11.29 8.55 -16.12
N THR A 278 12.50 8.76 -15.65
CA THR A 278 13.29 7.72 -14.97
C THR A 278 13.34 8.01 -13.48
N LEU A 279 13.39 6.94 -12.70
CA LEU A 279 13.57 6.97 -11.25
C LEU A 279 14.72 6.04 -10.88
N GLU A 280 15.63 6.57 -10.09
CA GLU A 280 16.83 5.87 -9.63
C GLU A 280 16.97 5.97 -8.10
N GLY A 281 17.58 4.95 -7.50
CA GLY A 281 17.92 4.90 -6.08
C GLY A 281 19.42 4.97 -5.85
N SER A 282 19.83 5.54 -4.71
CA SER A 282 21.24 5.56 -4.25
C SER A 282 21.35 5.36 -2.75
N ASN A 283 22.44 4.71 -2.33
CA ASN A 283 22.93 4.66 -0.95
C ASN A 283 24.30 5.37 -0.81
N SER A 284 24.68 6.18 -1.80
CA SER A 284 25.94 6.92 -1.79
C SER A 284 25.90 8.10 -0.82
N ASN A 285 27.08 8.57 -0.41
CA ASN A 285 27.20 9.80 0.37
C ASN A 285 26.65 11.00 -0.41
N SER A 286 26.14 12.02 0.29
CA SER A 286 25.56 13.23 -0.30
C SER A 286 26.49 13.95 -1.27
N THR A 287 27.82 13.89 -1.07
CA THR A 287 28.81 14.50 -1.97
C THR A 287 28.90 13.82 -3.34
N GLU A 288 28.43 12.57 -3.46
CA GLU A 288 28.50 11.76 -4.68
C GLU A 288 27.19 11.76 -5.46
N LEU A 289 26.10 12.33 -4.93
CA LEU A 289 24.76 12.26 -5.54
C LEU A 289 24.63 13.00 -6.89
N THR A 290 25.63 13.79 -7.29
CA THR A 290 25.70 14.35 -8.64
C THR A 290 26.38 13.41 -9.65
N ARG A 291 27.06 12.34 -9.21
CA ARG A 291 27.75 11.40 -10.10
C ARG A 291 26.79 10.33 -10.59
N GLY A 292 26.81 10.05 -11.90
CA GLY A 292 25.92 9.06 -12.51
C GLY A 292 26.10 7.66 -11.96
N SER A 293 27.34 7.28 -11.65
CA SER A 293 27.71 5.97 -11.09
C SER A 293 27.13 5.70 -9.69
N SER A 294 26.59 6.73 -9.02
CA SER A 294 25.97 6.58 -7.70
C SER A 294 24.52 6.08 -7.76
N TRP A 295 23.92 6.03 -8.95
CA TRP A 295 22.49 5.79 -9.13
C TRP A 295 22.22 4.42 -9.77
N THR A 296 21.20 3.73 -9.25
CA THR A 296 20.68 2.48 -9.80
C THR A 296 19.28 2.70 -10.34
N LEU A 297 19.05 2.36 -11.61
CA LEU A 297 17.74 2.50 -12.25
C LEU A 297 16.69 1.58 -11.63
N LEU A 298 15.58 2.16 -11.19
CA LEU A 298 14.45 1.45 -10.58
C LEU A 298 13.22 1.44 -11.50
N TYR A 299 13.02 2.50 -12.27
CA TYR A 299 11.85 2.65 -13.12
C TYR A 299 12.15 3.54 -14.33
N ASN A 300 11.61 3.17 -15.48
CA ASN A 300 11.63 3.98 -16.71
C ASN A 300 10.26 3.82 -17.39
N GLY A 301 9.46 4.87 -17.38
CA GLY A 301 8.06 4.75 -17.76
C GLY A 301 7.28 6.05 -17.62
N SER A 302 5.96 5.92 -17.62
CA SER A 302 5.04 7.04 -17.44
C SER A 302 5.22 7.71 -16.07
N CYS A 303 4.97 9.01 -15.98
CA CYS A 303 4.84 9.68 -14.67
C CYS A 303 3.41 9.58 -14.08
N GLY A 304 2.47 9.02 -14.84
CA GLY A 304 1.07 8.83 -14.44
C GLY A 304 0.13 9.99 -14.75
N ILE A 305 0.64 11.12 -15.25
CA ILE A 305 -0.18 12.23 -15.75
C ILE A 305 -0.68 11.87 -17.16
N SER A 306 -1.98 12.05 -17.38
CA SER A 306 -2.63 11.87 -18.69
C SER A 306 -2.87 13.21 -19.40
N THR A 307 -3.10 13.18 -20.71
CA THR A 307 -3.36 14.39 -21.52
C THR A 307 -4.62 15.15 -21.10
N ASN A 308 -5.60 14.46 -20.52
CA ASN A 308 -6.87 15.03 -20.03
C ASN A 308 -6.91 15.12 -18.50
N GLN A 309 -5.75 15.07 -17.84
CA GLN A 309 -5.68 15.19 -16.39
C GLN A 309 -6.25 16.54 -15.94
N ILE A 310 -7.08 16.52 -14.90
CA ILE A 310 -7.59 17.74 -14.26
C ILE A 310 -6.40 18.51 -13.67
N ARG A 311 -6.29 19.82 -13.92
CA ARG A 311 -5.22 20.67 -13.37
C ARG A 311 -5.26 20.69 -11.83
N LEU A 312 -4.13 20.88 -11.17
CA LEU A 312 -4.02 20.94 -9.71
C LEU A 312 -4.43 19.62 -9.01
N THR A 313 -4.39 18.50 -9.73
CA THR A 313 -4.71 17.16 -9.20
C THR A 313 -3.60 16.16 -9.46
N TYR A 314 -3.55 15.13 -8.61
CA TYR A 314 -2.69 13.97 -8.79
C TYR A 314 -3.10 13.14 -10.01
N GLY A 315 -2.10 12.73 -10.79
CA GLY A 315 -2.24 11.69 -11.80
C GLY A 315 -2.36 10.29 -11.19
N SER A 316 -2.34 9.28 -12.06
CA SER A 316 -2.38 7.87 -11.66
C SER A 316 -1.11 7.44 -10.93
N THR A 317 -1.27 6.66 -9.85
CA THR A 317 -0.13 6.07 -9.12
C THR A 317 0.64 5.10 -10.00
N GLN A 318 1.96 5.27 -10.06
CA GLN A 318 2.88 4.40 -10.77
C GLN A 318 3.56 3.46 -9.78
N TRP A 319 3.45 2.16 -10.03
CA TRP A 319 4.05 1.11 -9.21
C TRP A 319 5.39 0.69 -9.78
N LEU A 320 6.40 0.57 -8.92
CA LEU A 320 7.72 0.11 -9.32
C LEU A 320 7.69 -1.40 -9.60
N PRO A 321 8.43 -1.89 -10.61
CA PRO A 321 8.68 -3.31 -10.77
C PRO A 321 9.40 -3.84 -9.53
N LYS A 322 9.01 -5.02 -9.03
CA LYS A 322 9.47 -5.62 -7.76
C LYS A 322 11.00 -5.62 -7.65
N THR A 323 11.55 -4.59 -7.01
CA THR A 323 12.97 -4.46 -6.68
C THR A 323 13.03 -4.18 -5.17
N PRO A 324 13.34 -5.18 -4.34
CA PRO A 324 13.24 -5.08 -2.88
C PRO A 324 14.45 -4.35 -2.25
N ALA A 325 14.94 -3.30 -2.91
CA ALA A 325 16.14 -2.59 -2.50
C ALA A 325 15.78 -1.30 -1.74
N TRP A 326 16.36 -1.17 -0.56
CA TRP A 326 16.25 0.03 0.26
C TRP A 326 17.28 1.06 -0.20
N TYR A 327 16.86 2.30 -0.38
CA TYR A 327 17.72 3.41 -0.80
C TYR A 327 17.57 4.60 0.14
N SER A 328 18.67 5.30 0.41
CA SER A 328 18.68 6.54 1.19
C SER A 328 18.31 7.77 0.36
N SER A 329 18.47 7.70 -0.96
CA SER A 329 18.23 8.83 -1.86
C SER A 329 17.55 8.39 -3.14
N TYR A 330 16.74 9.27 -3.72
CA TYR A 330 16.02 9.05 -4.98
C TYR A 330 16.26 10.20 -5.96
N ARG A 331 16.40 9.86 -7.25
CA ARG A 331 16.52 10.82 -8.35
C ARG A 331 15.43 10.57 -9.38
N PHE A 332 14.67 11.61 -9.70
CA PHE A 332 13.63 11.60 -10.72
C PHE A 332 14.08 12.49 -11.87
N LEU A 333 14.11 11.95 -13.08
CA LEU A 333 14.48 12.69 -14.29
C LEU A 333 13.35 12.64 -15.31
N VAL A 334 12.98 13.79 -15.85
CA VAL A 334 12.03 13.95 -16.92
C VAL A 334 12.70 13.61 -18.25
N ASN A 335 12.22 12.55 -18.90
CA ASN A 335 12.71 12.11 -20.20
C ASN A 335 11.91 12.71 -21.35
N LEU A 336 10.62 13.01 -21.10
CA LEU A 336 9.69 13.50 -22.12
C LEU A 336 8.58 14.32 -21.46
N ALA A 337 8.19 15.43 -22.12
CA ALA A 337 7.01 16.21 -21.77
C ALA A 337 5.80 15.87 -22.65
N MET A 338 4.61 16.26 -22.21
CA MET A 338 3.35 16.13 -22.98
C MET A 338 3.23 17.11 -24.15
N ASN A 339 4.33 17.67 -24.65
CA ASN A 339 4.32 18.72 -25.67
C ASN A 339 4.08 18.19 -27.10
N ASN A 340 4.19 16.88 -27.34
CA ASN A 340 4.05 16.27 -28.68
C ASN A 340 4.90 16.98 -29.75
N GLY A 341 6.12 17.40 -29.39
CA GLY A 341 7.03 18.12 -30.30
C GLY A 341 6.77 19.64 -30.39
N ILE A 342 5.78 20.18 -29.69
CA ILE A 342 5.55 21.62 -29.60
C ILE A 342 6.61 22.27 -28.71
N SER A 343 7.09 23.44 -29.13
CA SER A 343 8.06 24.21 -28.33
C SER A 343 7.44 24.69 -27.02
N ILE A 344 8.08 24.35 -25.90
CA ILE A 344 7.70 24.81 -24.56
C ILE A 344 8.90 25.49 -23.90
N PRO A 345 8.69 26.54 -23.08
CA PRO A 345 9.79 27.28 -22.46
C PRO A 345 10.31 26.65 -21.16
N PHE A 346 9.62 25.65 -20.61
CA PHE A 346 9.97 24.95 -19.37
C PHE A 346 9.05 23.76 -19.13
N ILE A 347 9.48 22.85 -18.25
CA ILE A 347 8.64 21.83 -17.62
C ILE A 347 8.05 22.35 -16.30
N GLN A 348 6.87 21.84 -15.93
CA GLN A 348 6.24 22.13 -14.65
C GLN A 348 5.48 20.93 -14.08
N TYR A 349 5.40 20.87 -12.76
CA TYR A 349 4.51 19.96 -12.01
C TYR A 349 4.36 20.50 -10.59
N SER A 350 3.25 20.21 -9.94
CA SER A 350 2.96 20.76 -8.62
C SER A 350 3.61 19.93 -7.53
N GLU A 351 3.12 18.71 -7.32
CA GLU A 351 3.57 17.84 -6.23
C GLU A 351 4.08 16.49 -6.74
N VAL A 352 4.89 15.84 -5.91
CA VAL A 352 5.28 14.43 -6.05
C VAL A 352 5.04 13.73 -4.72
N GLU A 353 4.36 12.59 -4.75
CA GLU A 353 4.25 11.72 -3.57
C GLU A 353 5.00 10.42 -3.81
N LEU A 354 5.77 10.02 -2.81
CA LEU A 354 6.52 8.78 -2.77
C LEU A 354 5.89 7.86 -1.73
N PHE A 355 5.59 6.62 -2.09
CA PHE A 355 4.96 5.64 -1.20
C PHE A 355 5.86 4.44 -0.98
N GLY A 356 5.88 3.93 0.25
CA GLY A 356 6.75 2.82 0.61
C GLY A 356 6.78 2.52 2.10
N TYR A 357 7.86 1.85 2.51
CA TYR A 357 8.07 1.32 3.86
C TYR A 357 9.29 1.95 4.54
#